data_AF-A0A2D0T5F4-F1
#
_entry.id   AF-A0A2D0T5F4-F1
#
_cell.length_a   1.000
_cell.length_b   1.000
_cell.length_c   1.000
_cell.angle_alpha   90.00
_cell.angle_beta   90.00
_cell.angle_gamma   90.00
#
_symmetry.space_group_name_H-M   'P 1'
#
loop_
_entity.id
_entity.type
_entity.pdbx_description
1 polymer ?
#
loop_
_entity_poly.entity_id
_entity_poly.type
_entity_poly.pdbx_seq_one_letter_code
_entity_poly.pdbx_strand_id
1 'polypeptide(L)'
;MASGSPMVNGDLSHPTQSQTAAAPQEEETLQQMNILIKENRELKEALKQTNLSMKERFEGLSAWKEKQKEERGFLEKRLEEAKQRVQTLDSENELLKKRVLEMEKQHSGAEEGDGGGLQAKLEVLTSQIARLQAEKNDLVAINSELQLKMNQASPEDSFIEIRIAEGEMNVTRDLPPQKDPFASSTIKSDMAGSRLESEEQTVSQLLQSLRLETQQKEQLQVKLQAAEKRIAELERKEPNSESGTQTSLPCVTQEAQSKSSQEETDKSASEVENLKTQLMGLFKELQQAQSKLDEAEKMKKNLQDRCKELEQDLGTLKTQLGEREQLQAENDRLKVQLESLQAANKLEQKKVQDERTALAQLKDAYTKLFEDYDELQKENKKRQGSVSQEEYSELQSRIAAAEQALADKQQKIDLMKQELYEKDKELETISVFKAQAEVYSSDFYAERAAREKIHEEKERLATQLEFFKKQNIQLQDEMESMGRQSMSEMQRRHVPRGANPGDPPPHHHLQGGRVDWQQHVNIPEHACPKCGEVLPDLDTLQIHIMDCII
;
A
#
# COMPACT_ATOMS: atom_id res chain seq x y z
N MET A 1 -15.72 -44.72 74.30
CA MET A 1 -14.43 -45.36 74.66
C MET A 1 -13.55 -44.21 75.17
N ALA A 2 -13.14 -44.12 76.44
CA ALA A 2 -12.52 -45.12 77.33
C ALA A 2 -11.11 -45.51 76.84
N SER A 3 -10.00 -45.33 77.57
CA SER A 3 -9.77 -44.71 78.90
C SER A 3 -8.28 -44.33 79.05
N GLY A 4 -7.88 -43.49 80.02
CA GLY A 4 -6.48 -43.44 80.50
C GLY A 4 -5.95 -42.10 81.06
N SER A 5 -5.71 -42.07 82.38
CA SER A 5 -5.01 -41.04 83.17
C SER A 5 -4.44 -41.73 84.45
N PRO A 6 -3.60 -41.11 85.32
CA PRO A 6 -2.47 -40.17 85.13
C PRO A 6 -1.22 -40.60 85.98
N MET A 7 -0.26 -39.67 86.27
CA MET A 7 0.71 -39.68 87.41
C MET A 7 1.90 -40.69 87.35
N VAL A 8 3.10 -40.54 88.00
CA VAL A 8 3.76 -39.49 88.85
C VAL A 8 5.31 -39.74 88.97
N ASN A 9 6.06 -38.81 89.61
CA ASN A 9 7.53 -38.79 89.92
C ASN A 9 8.46 -38.40 88.75
N GLY A 10 9.64 -37.76 88.92
CA GLY A 10 10.48 -37.44 90.10
C GLY A 10 11.90 -38.01 89.90
N ASP A 11 13.04 -37.38 90.22
CA ASP A 11 13.38 -36.25 91.12
C ASP A 11 14.83 -35.70 90.81
N LEU A 12 15.32 -34.69 91.55
CA LEU A 12 16.74 -34.24 91.77
C LEU A 12 17.47 -33.25 90.82
N SER A 13 17.64 -32.02 91.35
CA SER A 13 18.93 -31.27 91.52
C SER A 13 19.80 -30.71 90.36
N HIS A 14 19.74 -29.37 90.22
CA HIS A 14 20.80 -28.33 90.09
C HIS A 14 22.33 -28.69 90.06
N PRO A 15 23.24 -27.75 89.64
CA PRO A 15 23.08 -26.60 88.71
C PRO A 15 24.30 -26.27 87.80
N THR A 16 24.10 -25.84 86.53
CA THR A 16 25.18 -25.14 85.78
C THR A 16 24.71 -24.15 84.71
N GLN A 17 25.10 -22.89 84.92
CA GLN A 17 25.56 -21.86 83.98
C GLN A 17 25.15 -21.86 82.47
N SER A 18 24.64 -20.68 82.06
CA SER A 18 25.02 -19.96 80.83
C SER A 18 24.66 -20.52 79.44
N GLN A 19 23.52 -20.06 78.90
CA GLN A 19 23.50 -19.14 77.73
C GLN A 19 22.08 -18.67 77.33
N THR A 20 21.66 -17.52 77.85
CA THR A 20 20.52 -16.75 77.31
C THR A 20 21.02 -15.76 76.26
N ALA A 21 21.14 -16.20 75.00
CA ALA A 21 21.62 -15.36 73.90
C ALA A 21 21.08 -15.68 72.48
N ALA A 22 20.62 -16.91 72.21
CA ALA A 22 20.34 -17.37 70.84
C ALA A 22 18.97 -16.95 70.25
N ALA A 23 17.94 -16.79 71.11
CA ALA A 23 16.54 -16.68 70.68
C ALA A 23 16.23 -15.65 69.56
N PRO A 24 16.69 -14.37 69.61
CA PRO A 24 16.35 -13.41 68.55
C PRO A 24 16.99 -13.77 67.20
N GLN A 25 18.17 -14.38 67.20
CA GLN A 25 18.87 -14.77 65.97
C GLN A 25 18.21 -16.01 65.32
N GLU A 26 17.64 -16.91 66.12
CA GLU A 26 16.80 -18.02 65.63
C GLU A 26 15.50 -17.49 65.00
N GLU A 27 14.86 -16.49 65.60
CA GLU A 27 13.65 -15.88 65.03
C GLU A 27 13.93 -15.09 63.74
N GLU A 28 14.99 -14.27 63.70
CA GLU A 28 15.41 -13.55 62.49
C GLU A 28 15.74 -14.50 61.33
N THR A 29 16.44 -15.62 61.59
CA THR A 29 16.75 -16.61 60.54
C THR A 29 15.50 -17.37 60.07
N LEU A 30 14.52 -17.62 60.95
CA LEU A 30 13.21 -18.16 60.56
C LEU A 30 12.41 -17.17 59.70
N GLN A 31 12.44 -15.87 60.02
CA GLN A 31 11.80 -14.84 59.18
C GLN A 31 12.48 -14.74 57.81
N GLN A 32 13.82 -14.73 57.76
CA GLN A 32 14.58 -14.70 56.50
C GLN A 32 14.36 -15.96 55.66
N MET A 33 14.26 -17.14 56.28
CA MET A 33 13.90 -18.38 55.59
C MET A 33 12.48 -18.30 54.97
N ASN A 34 11.50 -17.72 55.68
CA ASN A 34 10.16 -17.54 55.15
C ASN A 34 10.11 -16.57 53.96
N ILE A 35 10.91 -15.50 53.98
CA ILE A 35 11.09 -14.58 52.83
C ILE A 35 11.66 -15.35 51.64
N LEU A 36 12.76 -16.09 51.82
CA LEU A 36 13.36 -16.89 50.74
C LEU A 36 12.40 -17.97 50.20
N ILE A 37 11.55 -18.56 51.04
CA ILE A 37 10.50 -19.50 50.59
C ILE A 37 9.43 -18.79 49.76
N LYS A 38 9.04 -17.56 50.12
CA LYS A 38 8.09 -16.73 49.35
C LYS A 38 8.66 -16.34 48.00
N GLU A 39 9.86 -15.76 47.97
CA GLU A 39 10.58 -15.41 46.74
C GLU A 39 10.78 -16.63 45.84
N ASN A 40 11.11 -17.79 46.39
CA ASN A 40 11.28 -19.02 45.62
C ASN A 40 9.95 -19.54 45.02
N ARG A 41 8.80 -19.27 45.63
CA ARG A 41 7.47 -19.55 45.04
C ARG A 41 7.17 -18.55 43.92
N GLU A 42 7.37 -17.26 44.16
CA GLU A 42 7.15 -16.19 43.19
C GLU A 42 8.03 -16.38 41.93
N LEU A 43 9.31 -16.74 42.09
CA LEU A 43 10.20 -17.09 40.98
C LEU A 43 9.75 -18.35 40.22
N LYS A 44 9.22 -19.36 40.90
CA LYS A 44 8.65 -20.57 40.26
C LYS A 44 7.37 -20.25 39.49
N GLU A 45 6.57 -19.30 39.95
CA GLU A 45 5.35 -18.85 39.27
C GLU A 45 5.68 -17.96 38.09
N ALA A 46 6.59 -17.00 38.23
CA ALA A 46 7.13 -16.21 37.12
C ALA A 46 7.71 -17.10 36.01
N LEU A 47 8.52 -18.11 36.37
CA LEU A 47 9.09 -19.05 35.39
C LEU A 47 8.02 -19.90 34.68
N LYS A 48 6.95 -20.30 35.37
CA LYS A 48 5.79 -20.95 34.74
C LYS A 48 5.11 -20.01 33.74
N GLN A 49 4.87 -18.76 34.10
CA GLN A 49 4.24 -17.77 33.22
C GLN A 49 5.11 -17.45 32.00
N THR A 50 6.43 -17.32 32.14
CA THR A 50 7.33 -17.13 30.99
C THR A 50 7.35 -18.35 30.07
N ASN A 51 7.28 -19.57 30.62
CA ASN A 51 7.23 -20.80 29.81
C ASN A 51 5.88 -20.95 29.08
N LEU A 52 4.76 -20.57 29.73
CA LEU A 52 3.44 -20.52 29.08
C LEU A 52 3.44 -19.51 27.93
N SER A 53 3.84 -18.25 28.18
CA SER A 53 3.88 -17.23 27.12
C SER A 53 4.86 -17.57 26.00
N MET A 54 5.96 -18.26 26.29
CA MET A 54 6.88 -18.78 25.27
C MET A 54 6.23 -19.87 24.42
N LYS A 55 5.49 -20.81 25.04
CA LYS A 55 4.74 -21.86 24.33
C LYS A 55 3.65 -21.27 23.43
N GLU A 56 2.86 -20.32 23.93
CA GLU A 56 1.85 -19.57 23.16
C GLU A 56 2.47 -18.87 21.94
N ARG A 57 3.63 -18.24 22.11
CA ARG A 57 4.37 -17.61 21.00
C ARG A 57 4.87 -18.62 19.97
N PHE A 58 5.37 -19.79 20.40
CA PHE A 58 5.78 -20.84 19.47
C PHE A 58 4.58 -21.47 18.72
N GLU A 59 3.44 -21.62 19.38
CA GLU A 59 2.20 -22.10 18.76
C GLU A 59 1.66 -21.07 17.74
N GLY A 60 1.64 -19.79 18.10
CA GLY A 60 1.28 -18.69 17.19
C GLY A 60 2.21 -18.58 15.97
N LEU A 61 3.53 -18.67 16.17
CA LEU A 61 4.50 -18.70 15.06
C LEU A 61 4.34 -19.94 14.17
N SER A 62 4.00 -21.08 14.74
CA SER A 62 3.76 -22.33 13.99
C SER A 62 2.48 -22.24 13.15
N ALA A 63 1.39 -21.73 13.73
CA ALA A 63 0.14 -21.49 13.01
C ALA A 63 0.31 -20.44 11.90
N TRP A 64 1.03 -19.35 12.16
CA TRP A 64 1.35 -18.34 11.14
C TRP A 64 2.18 -18.94 9.99
N LYS A 65 3.20 -19.75 10.31
CA LYS A 65 4.04 -20.42 9.31
C LYS A 65 3.26 -21.38 8.41
N GLU A 66 2.32 -22.13 8.97
CA GLU A 66 1.47 -23.03 8.19
C GLU A 66 0.47 -22.22 7.32
N LYS A 67 -0.14 -21.17 7.86
CA LYS A 67 -0.99 -20.24 7.08
C LYS A 67 -0.24 -19.61 5.90
N GLN A 68 1.02 -19.19 6.09
CA GLN A 68 1.85 -18.68 4.99
C GLN A 68 2.16 -19.75 3.92
N LYS A 69 2.24 -21.02 4.31
CA LYS A 69 2.41 -22.17 3.40
C LYS A 69 1.11 -22.48 2.63
N GLU A 70 -0.05 -22.38 3.28
CA GLU A 70 -1.37 -22.48 2.64
C GLU A 70 -1.62 -21.33 1.64
N GLU A 71 -1.37 -20.08 2.05
CA GLU A 71 -1.50 -18.89 1.20
C GLU A 71 -0.58 -18.98 -0.04
N ARG A 72 0.67 -19.42 0.15
CA ARG A 72 1.58 -19.64 -0.99
C ARG A 72 1.09 -20.75 -1.91
N GLY A 73 0.63 -21.88 -1.38
CA GLY A 73 0.07 -22.99 -2.17
C GLY A 73 -1.20 -22.60 -2.94
N PHE A 74 -2.04 -21.74 -2.36
CA PHE A 74 -3.19 -21.15 -3.06
C PHE A 74 -2.76 -20.26 -4.23
N LEU A 75 -1.77 -19.39 -4.03
CA LEU A 75 -1.23 -18.52 -5.09
C LEU A 75 -0.54 -19.34 -6.19
N GLU A 76 0.27 -20.34 -5.83
CA GLU A 76 0.89 -21.29 -6.77
C GLU A 76 -0.18 -21.99 -7.63
N LYS A 77 -1.25 -22.50 -7.02
CA LYS A 77 -2.38 -23.12 -7.74
C LYS A 77 -3.10 -22.13 -8.67
N ARG A 78 -3.42 -20.93 -8.19
CA ARG A 78 -4.09 -19.89 -9.00
C ARG A 78 -3.24 -19.46 -10.20
N LEU A 79 -1.93 -19.36 -10.02
CA LEU A 79 -0.96 -19.06 -11.07
C LEU A 79 -0.87 -20.21 -12.09
N GLU A 80 -0.91 -21.47 -11.65
CA GLU A 80 -0.91 -22.63 -12.55
C GLU A 80 -2.22 -22.74 -13.36
N GLU A 81 -3.38 -22.52 -12.74
CA GLU A 81 -4.65 -22.41 -13.47
C GLU A 81 -4.64 -21.24 -14.47
N ALA A 82 -3.95 -20.13 -14.16
CA ALA A 82 -3.81 -19.00 -15.08
C ALA A 82 -2.93 -19.36 -16.29
N LYS A 83 -1.78 -20.03 -16.09
CA LYS A 83 -0.95 -20.58 -17.19
C LYS A 83 -1.76 -21.52 -18.07
N GLN A 84 -2.54 -22.43 -17.49
CA GLN A 84 -3.35 -23.39 -18.24
C GLN A 84 -4.38 -22.68 -19.13
N ARG A 85 -5.08 -21.67 -18.60
CA ARG A 85 -6.00 -20.83 -19.41
C ARG A 85 -5.28 -20.10 -20.55
N VAL A 86 -4.08 -19.58 -20.30
CA VAL A 86 -3.26 -18.94 -21.35
C VAL A 86 -2.85 -19.95 -22.42
N GLN A 87 -2.37 -21.14 -22.03
CA GLN A 87 -2.00 -22.21 -22.98
C GLN A 87 -3.19 -22.69 -23.82
N THR A 88 -4.39 -22.79 -23.23
CA THR A 88 -5.62 -23.07 -23.98
C THR A 88 -5.89 -21.96 -25.00
N LEU A 89 -5.91 -20.69 -24.57
CA LEU A 89 -6.15 -19.54 -25.45
C LEU A 89 -5.07 -19.40 -26.54
N ASP A 90 -3.80 -19.70 -26.27
CA ASP A 90 -2.74 -19.71 -27.28
C ASP A 90 -2.99 -20.82 -28.32
N SER A 91 -3.41 -22.01 -27.89
CA SER A 91 -3.76 -23.10 -28.80
C SER A 91 -5.00 -22.79 -29.65
N GLU A 92 -6.01 -22.13 -29.07
CA GLU A 92 -7.20 -21.66 -29.79
C GLU A 92 -6.85 -20.54 -30.76
N ASN A 93 -5.99 -19.59 -30.38
CA ASN A 93 -5.49 -18.54 -31.27
C ASN A 93 -4.68 -19.12 -32.44
N GLU A 94 -3.85 -20.14 -32.24
CA GLU A 94 -3.14 -20.81 -33.33
C GLU A 94 -4.08 -21.60 -34.26
N LEU A 95 -5.15 -22.20 -33.72
CA LEU A 95 -6.20 -22.82 -34.54
C LEU A 95 -7.00 -21.77 -35.33
N LEU A 96 -7.33 -20.63 -34.73
CA LEU A 96 -8.02 -19.52 -35.39
C LEU A 96 -7.14 -18.88 -36.48
N LYS A 97 -5.85 -18.63 -36.23
CA LYS A 97 -4.90 -18.15 -37.25
C LYS A 97 -4.83 -19.10 -38.45
N LYS A 98 -4.70 -20.41 -38.20
CA LYS A 98 -4.69 -21.43 -39.27
C LYS A 98 -6.00 -21.41 -40.06
N ARG A 99 -7.15 -21.28 -39.38
CA ARG A 99 -8.46 -21.21 -40.03
C ARG A 99 -8.65 -19.90 -40.81
N VAL A 100 -8.10 -18.77 -40.36
CA VAL A 100 -8.08 -17.52 -41.12
C VAL A 100 -7.22 -17.67 -42.37
N LEU A 101 -5.99 -18.16 -42.26
CA LEU A 101 -5.11 -18.45 -43.41
C LEU A 101 -5.75 -19.43 -44.41
N GLU A 102 -6.50 -20.42 -43.92
CA GLU A 102 -7.22 -21.38 -44.75
C GLU A 102 -8.45 -20.75 -45.44
N MET A 103 -9.17 -19.86 -44.76
CA MET A 103 -10.25 -19.06 -45.35
C MET A 103 -9.73 -18.03 -46.37
N GLU A 104 -8.62 -17.36 -46.09
CA GLU A 104 -7.92 -16.45 -47.03
C GLU A 104 -7.47 -17.21 -48.28
N LYS A 105 -6.88 -18.39 -48.10
CA LYS A 105 -6.50 -19.28 -49.20
C LYS A 105 -7.73 -19.75 -50.00
N GLN A 106 -8.84 -20.07 -49.33
CA GLN A 106 -10.09 -20.43 -50.01
C GLN A 106 -10.68 -19.24 -50.79
N HIS A 107 -10.61 -18.01 -50.29
CA HIS A 107 -11.01 -16.82 -51.05
C HIS A 107 -10.11 -16.64 -52.29
N SER A 108 -8.78 -16.75 -52.15
CA SER A 108 -7.86 -16.69 -53.29
C SER A 108 -8.02 -17.82 -54.32
N GLY A 109 -8.73 -18.89 -53.95
CA GLY A 109 -9.11 -20.00 -54.85
C GLY A 109 -10.58 -19.97 -55.30
N ALA A 110 -11.37 -18.97 -54.90
CA ALA A 110 -12.80 -18.85 -55.18
C ALA A 110 -13.17 -17.58 -55.98
N GLU A 111 -12.20 -16.72 -56.33
CA GLU A 111 -12.43 -15.56 -57.19
C GLU A 111 -12.89 -15.93 -58.62
N GLU A 112 -12.61 -17.16 -59.10
CA GLU A 112 -13.17 -17.70 -60.34
C GLU A 112 -14.64 -18.17 -60.21
N GLY A 113 -15.20 -18.23 -59.00
CA GLY A 113 -16.48 -18.89 -58.70
C GLY A 113 -17.71 -17.98 -58.65
N ASP A 114 -17.74 -17.05 -57.69
CA ASP A 114 -18.98 -16.30 -57.33
C ASP A 114 -18.75 -14.79 -57.13
N GLY A 115 -17.53 -14.36 -56.76
CA GLY A 115 -17.17 -12.95 -56.62
C GLY A 115 -17.35 -12.14 -57.93
N GLY A 116 -17.16 -12.79 -59.08
CA GLY A 116 -17.39 -12.20 -60.41
C GLY A 116 -18.79 -11.61 -60.60
N GLY A 117 -19.81 -12.13 -59.92
CA GLY A 117 -21.19 -11.63 -60.02
C GLY A 117 -21.42 -10.24 -59.39
N LEU A 118 -20.54 -9.80 -58.49
CA LEU A 118 -20.52 -8.45 -57.92
C LEU A 118 -19.42 -7.59 -58.56
N GLN A 119 -18.25 -8.18 -58.83
CA GLN A 119 -17.15 -7.48 -59.49
C GLN A 119 -17.56 -6.99 -60.89
N ALA A 120 -18.17 -7.86 -61.71
CA ALA A 120 -18.66 -7.47 -63.04
C ALA A 120 -19.82 -6.47 -62.98
N LYS A 121 -20.63 -6.44 -61.90
CA LYS A 121 -21.65 -5.40 -61.71
C LYS A 121 -21.01 -4.05 -61.38
N LEU A 122 -19.99 -4.02 -60.53
CA LEU A 122 -19.20 -2.81 -60.28
C LEU A 122 -18.49 -2.33 -61.56
N GLU A 123 -17.95 -3.25 -62.35
CA GLU A 123 -17.24 -2.95 -63.60
C GLU A 123 -18.18 -2.44 -64.71
N VAL A 124 -19.39 -3.03 -64.85
CA VAL A 124 -20.46 -2.53 -65.74
C VAL A 124 -20.98 -1.17 -65.28
N LEU A 125 -21.20 -0.97 -63.97
CA LEU A 125 -21.62 0.33 -63.44
C LEU A 125 -20.53 1.40 -63.64
N THR A 126 -19.26 1.05 -63.41
CA THR A 126 -18.11 1.95 -63.68
C THR A 126 -18.03 2.28 -65.17
N SER A 127 -18.21 1.30 -66.04
CA SER A 127 -18.27 1.47 -67.50
C SER A 127 -19.49 2.27 -67.98
N GLN A 128 -20.57 2.33 -67.19
CA GLN A 128 -21.74 3.17 -67.47
C GLN A 128 -21.57 4.60 -66.93
N ILE A 129 -20.94 4.77 -65.76
CA ILE A 129 -20.52 6.07 -65.23
C ILE A 129 -19.53 6.74 -66.19
N ALA A 130 -18.53 6.00 -66.71
CA ALA A 130 -17.56 6.50 -67.67
C ALA A 130 -18.22 6.98 -68.99
N ARG A 131 -19.22 6.24 -69.50
CA ARG A 131 -20.01 6.66 -70.68
C ARG A 131 -20.86 7.90 -70.40
N LEU A 132 -21.56 7.95 -69.27
CA LEU A 132 -22.34 9.13 -68.87
C LEU A 132 -21.45 10.36 -68.63
N GLN A 133 -20.20 10.16 -68.19
CA GLN A 133 -19.20 11.22 -68.09
C GLN A 133 -18.69 11.69 -69.46
N ALA A 134 -18.51 10.79 -70.43
CA ALA A 134 -18.21 11.16 -71.81
C ALA A 134 -19.38 11.95 -72.44
N GLU A 135 -20.60 11.42 -72.38
CA GLU A 135 -21.82 12.09 -72.87
C GLU A 135 -22.02 13.46 -72.19
N LYS A 136 -21.76 13.59 -70.89
CA LYS A 136 -21.75 14.90 -70.20
C LYS A 136 -20.70 15.85 -70.78
N ASN A 137 -19.49 15.38 -71.04
CA ASN A 137 -18.41 16.21 -71.57
C ASN A 137 -18.71 16.65 -73.01
N ASP A 138 -19.26 15.77 -73.84
CA ASP A 138 -19.69 16.08 -75.21
C ASP A 138 -20.84 17.10 -75.21
N LEU A 139 -21.82 16.94 -74.32
CA LEU A 139 -22.89 17.93 -74.12
C LEU A 139 -22.35 19.28 -73.63
N VAL A 140 -21.35 19.30 -72.74
CA VAL A 140 -20.68 20.53 -72.30
C VAL A 140 -19.88 21.18 -73.44
N ALA A 141 -19.22 20.40 -74.29
CA ALA A 141 -18.54 20.90 -75.49
C ALA A 141 -19.52 21.51 -76.49
N ILE A 142 -20.65 20.83 -76.78
CA ILE A 142 -21.71 21.35 -77.65
C ILE A 142 -22.33 22.63 -77.06
N ASN A 143 -22.57 22.68 -75.74
CA ASN A 143 -23.11 23.87 -75.09
C ASN A 143 -22.12 25.05 -75.11
N SER A 144 -20.81 24.77 -74.98
CA SER A 144 -19.74 25.76 -75.16
C SER A 144 -19.68 26.26 -76.61
N GLU A 145 -19.84 25.38 -77.60
CA GLU A 145 -19.88 25.75 -79.02
C GLU A 145 -21.14 26.58 -79.35
N LEU A 146 -22.29 26.25 -78.76
CA LEU A 146 -23.53 27.03 -78.88
C LEU A 146 -23.39 28.41 -78.22
N GLN A 147 -22.79 28.51 -77.03
CA GLN A 147 -22.48 29.79 -76.40
C GLN A 147 -21.49 30.62 -77.24
N LEU A 148 -20.45 29.99 -77.81
CA LEU A 148 -19.53 30.66 -78.74
C LEU A 148 -20.25 31.13 -80.02
N LYS A 149 -21.21 30.37 -80.54
CA LYS A 149 -22.04 30.77 -81.69
C LYS A 149 -23.00 31.92 -81.36
N MET A 150 -23.59 31.96 -80.16
CA MET A 150 -24.35 33.13 -79.71
C MET A 150 -23.44 34.37 -79.55
N ASN A 151 -22.24 34.18 -78.99
CA ASN A 151 -21.28 35.27 -78.78
C ASN A 151 -20.59 35.75 -80.09
N GLN A 152 -20.69 34.99 -81.18
CA GLN A 152 -20.25 35.38 -82.52
C GLN A 152 -21.36 36.04 -83.36
N ALA A 153 -22.62 36.03 -82.89
CA ALA A 153 -23.73 36.72 -83.54
C ALA A 153 -23.79 38.20 -83.11
N SER A 154 -23.05 39.05 -83.81
CA SER A 154 -22.96 40.49 -83.52
C SER A 154 -22.47 41.29 -84.74
N PRO A 155 -22.92 42.54 -84.97
CA PRO A 155 -24.15 43.21 -84.51
C PRO A 155 -25.08 43.57 -85.70
N GLU A 156 -26.14 44.37 -85.44
CA GLU A 156 -27.08 44.95 -86.44
C GLU A 156 -27.94 43.89 -87.18
N ASP A 157 -29.27 43.84 -87.04
CA ASP A 157 -30.22 44.91 -87.40
C ASP A 157 -31.62 44.75 -86.72
N SER A 158 -32.48 45.76 -86.85
CA SER A 158 -33.94 45.79 -86.63
C SER A 158 -34.53 45.30 -85.28
N PHE A 159 -34.58 46.24 -84.34
CA PHE A 159 -35.77 46.66 -83.57
C PHE A 159 -37.09 45.84 -83.73
N ILE A 160 -37.66 45.37 -82.60
CA ILE A 160 -39.09 45.43 -82.26
C ILE A 160 -39.25 45.22 -80.74
N GLU A 161 -39.98 46.12 -80.07
CA GLU A 161 -40.40 45.97 -78.67
C GLU A 161 -41.84 45.43 -78.64
N ILE A 162 -42.08 44.29 -77.96
CA ILE A 162 -43.44 43.81 -77.65
C ILE A 162 -43.53 43.47 -76.16
N ARG A 163 -44.36 44.23 -75.43
CA ARG A 163 -44.81 43.88 -74.08
C ARG A 163 -46.23 43.30 -74.15
N ILE A 164 -46.38 42.04 -73.80
CA ILE A 164 -47.64 41.39 -73.43
C ILE A 164 -47.27 40.49 -72.23
N ALA A 165 -47.50 40.87 -70.97
CA ALA A 165 -48.79 41.02 -70.30
C ALA A 165 -49.47 39.67 -70.02
N GLU A 166 -48.93 38.91 -69.07
CA GLU A 166 -49.67 37.84 -68.39
C GLU A 166 -50.48 38.44 -67.25
N GLY A 167 -51.81 38.30 -67.33
CA GLY A 167 -52.74 38.79 -66.33
C GLY A 167 -53.34 37.66 -65.50
N GLU A 168 -53.59 37.96 -64.23
CA GLU A 168 -54.65 37.41 -63.37
C GLU A 168 -55.02 35.92 -63.51
N MET A 169 -54.61 35.12 -62.52
CA MET A 169 -55.58 34.18 -61.93
C MET A 169 -55.45 34.15 -60.40
N ASN A 170 -56.38 34.83 -59.73
CA ASN A 170 -56.57 34.75 -58.28
C ASN A 170 -57.22 33.40 -57.91
N VAL A 171 -56.88 32.82 -56.75
CA VAL A 171 -57.85 32.25 -55.78
C VAL A 171 -57.17 31.97 -54.43
N THR A 172 -57.56 32.79 -53.44
CA THR A 172 -57.56 32.63 -51.98
C THR A 172 -57.03 31.34 -51.32
N ARG A 173 -56.27 31.48 -50.21
CA ARG A 173 -56.83 31.31 -48.84
C ARG A 173 -55.97 31.84 -47.66
N ASP A 174 -56.44 32.96 -47.09
CA ASP A 174 -56.56 33.31 -45.67
C ASP A 174 -55.49 32.96 -44.59
N LEU A 175 -54.77 34.03 -44.17
CA LEU A 175 -54.72 34.55 -42.77
C LEU A 175 -53.78 33.88 -41.70
N PRO A 176 -53.39 34.61 -40.62
CA PRO A 176 -52.01 34.63 -40.08
C PRO A 176 -51.96 34.24 -38.56
N PRO A 177 -51.13 34.74 -37.59
CA PRO A 177 -50.17 35.87 -37.62
C PRO A 177 -48.95 35.92 -36.64
N GLN A 178 -48.29 37.10 -36.65
CA GLN A 178 -47.59 37.82 -35.56
C GLN A 178 -46.08 37.65 -35.27
N LYS A 179 -45.38 38.80 -35.41
CA LYS A 179 -44.36 39.42 -34.52
C LYS A 179 -42.94 38.82 -34.45
N ASP A 180 -41.99 39.56 -35.04
CA ASP A 180 -41.01 40.45 -34.38
C ASP A 180 -40.64 40.18 -32.90
N PRO A 181 -39.38 40.47 -32.43
CA PRO A 181 -38.43 41.42 -33.03
C PRO A 181 -36.93 41.02 -33.07
N PHE A 182 -36.17 41.80 -33.84
CA PHE A 182 -34.75 42.17 -33.68
C PHE A 182 -33.82 41.34 -32.76
N ALA A 183 -32.87 40.64 -33.39
CA ALA A 183 -31.48 40.58 -32.95
C ALA A 183 -30.57 40.78 -34.18
N SER A 184 -29.46 41.49 -34.05
CA SER A 184 -28.65 41.94 -35.20
C SER A 184 -27.29 41.26 -35.30
N SER A 185 -26.67 41.39 -36.47
CA SER A 185 -25.32 40.96 -36.86
C SER A 185 -25.02 39.45 -36.93
N THR A 186 -24.80 38.98 -38.15
CA THR A 186 -23.50 38.43 -38.58
C THR A 186 -23.32 38.74 -40.07
N ILE A 187 -22.10 39.01 -40.52
CA ILE A 187 -21.79 39.58 -41.85
C ILE A 187 -20.96 38.59 -42.67
N LYS A 188 -21.32 38.44 -43.95
CA LYS A 188 -20.64 37.69 -45.05
C LYS A 188 -20.58 36.16 -44.93
N SER A 189 -20.98 35.49 -46.01
CA SER A 189 -20.71 34.06 -46.26
C SER A 189 -20.01 33.80 -47.62
N ASP A 190 -19.60 34.84 -48.34
CA ASP A 190 -19.00 34.72 -49.69
C ASP A 190 -17.55 34.21 -49.66
N MET A 191 -16.85 34.40 -48.54
CA MET A 191 -15.45 33.98 -48.35
C MET A 191 -15.28 32.45 -48.25
N ALA A 192 -16.35 31.70 -47.98
CA ALA A 192 -16.31 30.24 -47.87
C ALA A 192 -16.27 29.57 -49.25
N GLY A 193 -17.10 30.05 -50.19
CA GLY A 193 -17.15 29.51 -51.56
C GLY A 193 -15.82 29.66 -52.28
N SER A 194 -15.28 30.88 -52.34
CA SER A 194 -13.98 31.17 -52.98
C SER A 194 -12.82 30.31 -52.42
N ARG A 195 -12.84 29.98 -51.13
CA ARG A 195 -11.82 29.11 -50.53
C ARG A 195 -11.95 27.67 -51.01
N LEU A 196 -13.17 27.12 -51.00
CA LEU A 196 -13.45 25.77 -51.51
C LEU A 196 -13.17 25.65 -53.01
N GLU A 197 -13.53 26.65 -53.82
CA GLU A 197 -13.19 26.70 -55.24
C GLU A 197 -11.66 26.72 -55.47
N SER A 198 -10.90 27.46 -54.65
CA SER A 198 -9.43 27.47 -54.75
C SER A 198 -8.80 26.12 -54.36
N GLU A 199 -9.40 25.40 -53.42
CA GLU A 199 -8.98 24.05 -53.01
C GLU A 199 -9.36 23.02 -54.08
N GLU A 200 -10.55 23.10 -54.69
CA GLU A 200 -10.99 22.23 -55.80
C GLU A 200 -10.18 22.47 -57.08
N GLN A 201 -9.82 23.72 -57.40
CA GLN A 201 -8.91 24.05 -58.50
C GLN A 201 -7.51 23.47 -58.25
N THR A 202 -7.00 23.57 -57.02
CA THR A 202 -5.69 23.00 -56.63
C THR A 202 -5.70 21.47 -56.75
N VAL A 203 -6.74 20.80 -56.26
CA VAL A 203 -6.92 19.34 -56.39
C VAL A 203 -7.05 18.94 -57.87
N SER A 204 -7.78 19.70 -58.67
CA SER A 204 -7.92 19.45 -60.12
C SER A 204 -6.58 19.55 -60.85
N GLN A 205 -5.75 20.55 -60.51
CA GLN A 205 -4.41 20.74 -61.09
C GLN A 205 -3.43 19.64 -60.66
N LEU A 206 -3.50 19.17 -59.41
CA LEU A 206 -2.74 18.03 -58.92
C LEU A 206 -3.15 16.71 -59.61
N LEU A 207 -4.45 16.47 -59.80
CA LEU A 207 -4.97 15.31 -60.53
C LEU A 207 -4.60 15.34 -62.01
N GLN A 208 -4.57 16.51 -62.64
CA GLN A 208 -4.10 16.67 -64.04
C GLN A 208 -2.60 16.38 -64.15
N SER A 209 -1.78 16.90 -63.23
CA SER A 209 -0.34 16.61 -63.15
C SER A 209 -0.08 15.12 -62.93
N LEU A 210 -0.82 14.46 -62.03
CA LEU A 210 -0.69 13.02 -61.76
C LEU A 210 -1.03 12.16 -62.98
N ARG A 211 -2.03 12.56 -63.79
CA ARG A 211 -2.35 11.89 -65.07
C ARG A 211 -1.22 12.06 -66.09
N LEU A 212 -0.64 13.26 -66.20
CA LEU A 212 0.49 13.54 -67.09
C LEU A 212 1.74 12.73 -66.69
N GLU A 213 2.07 12.66 -65.40
CA GLU A 213 3.18 11.84 -64.90
C GLU A 213 2.93 10.33 -65.11
N THR A 214 1.70 9.86 -64.92
CA THR A 214 1.34 8.45 -65.19
C THR A 214 1.52 8.13 -66.68
N GLN A 215 1.05 9.00 -67.57
CA GLN A 215 1.20 8.82 -69.02
C GLN A 215 2.68 8.91 -69.48
N GLN A 216 3.48 9.79 -68.87
CA GLN A 216 4.93 9.86 -69.12
C GLN A 216 5.64 8.57 -68.66
N LYS A 217 5.31 8.06 -67.47
CA LYS A 217 5.83 6.79 -66.95
C LYS A 217 5.50 5.62 -67.87
N GLU A 218 4.27 5.53 -68.36
CA GLU A 218 3.86 4.50 -69.34
C GLU A 218 4.66 4.61 -70.64
N GLN A 219 4.82 5.81 -71.20
CA GLN A 219 5.64 6.02 -72.40
C GLN A 219 7.11 5.66 -72.17
N LEU A 220 7.68 5.98 -71.00
CA LEU A 220 9.05 5.60 -70.64
C LEU A 220 9.19 4.09 -70.46
N GLN A 221 8.21 3.42 -69.87
CA GLN A 221 8.20 1.96 -69.71
C GLN A 221 8.09 1.23 -71.06
N VAL A 222 7.29 1.74 -72.00
CA VAL A 222 7.25 1.22 -73.38
C VAL A 222 8.57 1.45 -74.12
N LYS A 223 9.19 2.63 -73.97
CA LYS A 223 10.52 2.93 -74.53
C LYS A 223 11.61 2.02 -73.93
N LEU A 224 11.56 1.73 -72.63
CA LEU A 224 12.48 0.83 -71.94
C LEU A 224 12.35 -0.59 -72.50
N GLN A 225 11.14 -1.15 -72.56
CA GLN A 225 10.90 -2.47 -73.14
C GLN A 225 11.29 -2.59 -74.62
N ALA A 226 11.18 -1.49 -75.39
CA ALA A 226 11.67 -1.44 -76.77
C ALA A 226 13.21 -1.42 -76.83
N ALA A 227 13.89 -0.73 -75.90
CA ALA A 227 15.34 -0.74 -75.79
C ALA A 227 15.87 -2.10 -75.32
N GLU A 228 15.26 -2.72 -74.32
CA GLU A 228 15.57 -4.08 -73.82
C GLU A 228 15.47 -5.11 -74.95
N LYS A 229 14.37 -5.09 -75.72
CA LYS A 229 14.21 -5.96 -76.90
C LYS A 229 15.28 -5.70 -77.97
N ARG A 230 15.65 -4.43 -78.20
CA ARG A 230 16.70 -4.07 -79.16
C ARG A 230 18.10 -4.51 -78.70
N ILE A 231 18.39 -4.48 -77.39
CA ILE A 231 19.62 -5.02 -76.81
C ILE A 231 19.65 -6.55 -76.97
N ALA A 232 18.58 -7.24 -76.57
CA ALA A 232 18.47 -8.70 -76.73
C ALA A 232 18.50 -9.16 -78.21
N GLU A 233 18.07 -8.31 -79.16
CA GLU A 233 18.29 -8.55 -80.59
C GLU A 233 19.75 -8.37 -81.02
N LEU A 234 20.47 -7.39 -80.48
CA LEU A 234 21.88 -7.15 -80.79
C LEU A 234 22.79 -8.23 -80.19
N GLU A 235 22.51 -8.66 -78.95
CA GLU A 235 23.18 -9.80 -78.29
C GLU A 235 22.98 -11.12 -79.06
N ARG A 236 21.88 -11.25 -79.81
CA ARG A 236 21.62 -12.38 -80.73
C ARG A 236 22.14 -12.16 -82.16
N LYS A 237 22.73 -11.01 -82.46
CA LYS A 237 23.26 -10.61 -83.78
C LYS A 237 24.78 -10.38 -83.75
N GLU A 238 25.47 -11.03 -82.81
CA GLU A 238 26.93 -11.10 -82.71
C GLU A 238 27.46 -12.40 -83.35
N PRO A 239 27.98 -12.34 -84.60
CA PRO A 239 28.84 -13.39 -85.14
C PRO A 239 30.24 -12.86 -85.49
N ASN A 240 31.20 -13.19 -84.63
CA ASN A 240 32.51 -13.76 -85.02
C ASN A 240 33.12 -13.22 -86.33
N SER A 241 33.86 -12.11 -86.27
CA SER A 241 34.58 -11.52 -87.42
C SER A 241 35.95 -10.95 -87.06
N GLU A 242 36.82 -11.75 -86.44
CA GLU A 242 38.27 -11.48 -86.46
C GLU A 242 38.82 -11.68 -87.90
N SER A 243 38.90 -10.60 -88.67
CA SER A 243 39.61 -10.60 -89.97
C SER A 243 40.48 -9.35 -90.15
N GLY A 244 41.66 -9.38 -89.52
CA GLY A 244 42.68 -8.34 -89.63
C GLY A 244 43.31 -8.26 -91.02
N THR A 245 42.64 -7.61 -91.97
CA THR A 245 43.12 -7.45 -93.35
C THR A 245 44.02 -6.21 -93.47
N GLN A 246 45.33 -6.38 -93.38
CA GLN A 246 46.29 -5.34 -93.77
C GLN A 246 46.69 -5.49 -95.24
N THR A 247 46.38 -4.48 -96.05
CA THR A 247 46.69 -4.42 -97.48
C THR A 247 47.98 -3.66 -97.72
N SER A 248 48.97 -4.32 -98.36
CA SER A 248 50.12 -3.65 -98.96
C SER A 248 50.41 -4.25 -100.35
N LEU A 249 50.47 -3.37 -101.36
CA LEU A 249 50.64 -3.71 -102.77
C LEU A 249 52.14 -3.79 -103.17
N PRO A 250 52.49 -4.42 -104.31
CA PRO A 250 53.82 -4.99 -104.52
C PRO A 250 54.84 -4.01 -105.11
N CYS A 251 56.12 -4.38 -104.97
CA CYS A 251 57.23 -3.83 -105.74
C CYS A 251 57.78 -4.92 -106.69
N VAL A 252 57.95 -4.60 -107.98
CA VAL A 252 58.57 -5.48 -108.97
C VAL A 252 59.95 -4.95 -109.32
N THR A 253 60.98 -5.73 -109.05
CA THR A 253 62.34 -5.50 -109.55
C THR A 253 62.46 -5.88 -111.02
N GLN A 254 63.02 -4.99 -111.85
CA GLN A 254 63.64 -5.39 -113.11
C GLN A 254 64.83 -4.47 -113.43
N GLU A 255 65.96 -5.07 -113.77
CA GLU A 255 67.22 -4.38 -114.05
C GLU A 255 67.33 -4.02 -115.54
N ALA A 256 68.17 -3.02 -115.85
CA ALA A 256 68.34 -2.49 -117.21
C ALA A 256 69.65 -2.95 -117.86
N GLN A 257 69.63 -3.15 -119.19
CA GLN A 257 70.74 -3.01 -120.16
C GLN A 257 70.28 -3.50 -121.57
N SER A 258 70.78 -3.01 -122.73
CA SER A 258 71.72 -1.92 -123.00
C SER A 258 71.75 -1.50 -124.49
N LYS A 259 72.12 -0.23 -124.77
CA LYS A 259 72.77 0.29 -126.02
C LYS A 259 71.92 0.22 -127.32
N SER A 260 72.05 1.09 -128.34
CA SER A 260 72.82 2.33 -128.60
C SER A 260 72.19 3.01 -129.86
N SER A 261 72.50 4.23 -130.33
CA SER A 261 73.58 5.20 -130.05
C SER A 261 73.14 6.64 -130.43
N GLN A 262 74.04 7.63 -130.32
CA GLN A 262 73.84 9.07 -130.62
C GLN A 262 72.81 9.77 -129.69
N GLU A 263 72.90 11.05 -129.34
CA GLU A 263 73.99 12.05 -129.46
C GLU A 263 74.05 12.90 -128.17
N GLU A 264 75.19 13.52 -127.84
CA GLU A 264 75.48 13.92 -126.45
C GLU A 264 74.75 15.18 -125.94
N THR A 265 74.03 15.89 -126.80
CA THR A 265 73.13 16.99 -126.41
C THR A 265 71.83 16.51 -125.77
N ASP A 266 71.34 15.31 -126.14
CA ASP A 266 70.08 14.77 -125.61
C ASP A 266 70.28 14.00 -124.30
N LYS A 267 71.52 13.55 -124.01
CA LYS A 267 71.83 12.85 -122.74
C LYS A 267 71.67 13.75 -121.52
N SER A 268 72.26 14.95 -121.56
CA SER A 268 72.16 15.91 -120.45
C SER A 268 70.74 16.43 -120.28
N ALA A 269 70.00 16.61 -121.38
CA ALA A 269 68.56 16.89 -121.33
C ALA A 269 67.76 15.74 -120.71
N SER A 270 68.06 14.49 -121.08
CA SER A 270 67.45 13.28 -120.51
C SER A 270 67.75 13.10 -119.02
N GLU A 271 68.99 13.31 -118.59
CA GLU A 271 69.39 13.25 -117.18
C GLU A 271 68.73 14.36 -116.34
N VAL A 272 68.65 15.59 -116.86
CA VAL A 272 67.92 16.70 -116.21
C VAL A 272 66.42 16.41 -116.14
N GLU A 273 65.82 15.89 -117.21
CA GLU A 273 64.39 15.55 -117.23
C GLU A 273 64.08 14.36 -116.31
N ASN A 274 64.99 13.39 -116.17
CA ASN A 274 64.87 12.25 -115.26
C ASN A 274 65.11 12.64 -113.79
N LEU A 275 66.03 13.57 -113.51
CA LEU A 275 66.16 14.19 -112.19
C LEU A 275 64.93 15.03 -111.83
N LYS A 276 64.31 15.69 -112.82
CA LYS A 276 63.07 16.46 -112.67
C LYS A 276 61.85 15.55 -112.45
N THR A 277 61.76 14.38 -113.09
CA THR A 277 60.71 13.38 -112.77
C THR A 277 60.92 12.76 -111.39
N GLN A 278 62.17 12.48 -110.97
CA GLN A 278 62.47 12.06 -109.60
C GLN A 278 62.12 13.14 -108.57
N LEU A 279 62.47 14.41 -108.84
CA LEU A 279 62.11 15.55 -107.99
C LEU A 279 60.58 15.72 -107.91
N MET A 280 59.86 15.57 -109.02
CA MET A 280 58.39 15.54 -109.05
C MET A 280 57.80 14.33 -108.31
N GLY A 281 58.47 13.19 -108.32
CA GLY A 281 58.10 11.99 -107.54
C GLY A 281 58.23 12.25 -106.05
N LEU A 282 59.42 12.64 -105.59
CA LEU A 282 59.69 13.00 -104.20
C LEU A 282 58.80 14.15 -103.71
N PHE A 283 58.47 15.13 -104.56
CA PHE A 283 57.53 16.20 -104.20
C PHE A 283 56.10 15.68 -104.01
N LYS A 284 55.64 14.74 -104.85
CA LYS A 284 54.34 14.05 -104.67
C LYS A 284 54.33 13.15 -103.43
N GLU A 285 55.43 12.46 -103.14
CA GLU A 285 55.56 11.62 -101.94
C GLU A 285 55.56 12.48 -100.67
N LEU A 286 56.29 13.60 -100.65
CA LEU A 286 56.25 14.57 -99.56
C LEU A 286 54.86 15.19 -99.39
N GLN A 287 54.17 15.52 -100.49
CA GLN A 287 52.80 16.02 -100.46
C GLN A 287 51.80 14.97 -99.93
N GLN A 288 51.96 13.69 -100.28
CA GLN A 288 51.18 12.59 -99.70
C GLN A 288 51.52 12.35 -98.22
N ALA A 289 52.78 12.47 -97.82
CA ALA A 289 53.20 12.35 -96.43
C ALA A 289 52.60 13.48 -95.57
N GLN A 290 52.56 14.72 -96.11
CA GLN A 290 51.89 15.85 -95.46
C GLN A 290 50.37 15.61 -95.33
N SER A 291 49.68 15.18 -96.39
CA SER A 291 48.24 14.83 -96.30
C SER A 291 47.97 13.79 -95.21
N LYS A 292 48.77 12.72 -95.16
CA LYS A 292 48.67 11.67 -94.13
C LYS A 292 48.98 12.19 -92.72
N LEU A 293 49.89 13.15 -92.57
CA LEU A 293 50.16 13.82 -91.30
C LEU A 293 48.98 14.68 -90.87
N ASP A 294 48.44 15.52 -91.76
CA ASP A 294 47.29 16.38 -91.51
C ASP A 294 46.04 15.54 -91.14
N GLU A 295 45.84 14.40 -91.83
CA GLU A 295 44.82 13.39 -91.51
C GLU A 295 45.04 12.76 -90.13
N ALA A 296 46.28 12.41 -89.78
CA ALA A 296 46.63 11.85 -88.47
C ALA A 296 46.50 12.86 -87.33
N GLU A 297 46.86 14.13 -87.54
CA GLU A 297 46.65 15.21 -86.56
C GLU A 297 45.16 15.50 -86.36
N LYS A 298 44.37 15.47 -87.44
CA LYS A 298 42.90 15.57 -87.36
C LYS A 298 42.29 14.39 -86.60
N MET A 299 42.74 13.17 -86.83
CA MET A 299 42.31 12.00 -86.06
C MET A 299 42.73 12.09 -84.58
N LYS A 300 43.98 12.49 -84.29
CA LYS A 300 44.47 12.74 -82.94
C LYS A 300 43.63 13.79 -82.22
N LYS A 301 43.29 14.90 -82.88
CA LYS A 301 42.43 15.95 -82.32
C LYS A 301 41.03 15.41 -82.01
N ASN A 302 40.40 14.73 -82.97
CA ASN A 302 39.07 14.13 -82.77
C ASN A 302 39.05 13.15 -81.58
N LEU A 303 40.08 12.31 -81.45
CA LEU A 303 40.23 11.40 -80.31
C LEU A 303 40.45 12.17 -79.00
N GLN A 304 41.29 13.20 -78.99
CA GLN A 304 41.58 13.99 -77.79
C GLN A 304 40.39 14.84 -77.34
N ASP A 305 39.57 15.34 -78.26
CA ASP A 305 38.32 16.03 -77.94
C ASP A 305 37.27 15.00 -77.44
N ARG A 306 37.19 13.81 -78.05
CA ARG A 306 36.32 12.71 -77.56
C ARG A 306 36.72 12.18 -76.18
N CYS A 307 38.00 12.19 -75.82
CA CYS A 307 38.45 11.89 -74.45
C CYS A 307 37.91 12.90 -73.43
N LYS A 308 37.92 14.21 -73.75
CA LYS A 308 37.39 15.25 -72.86
C LYS A 308 35.87 15.11 -72.67
N GLU A 309 35.14 14.79 -73.74
CA GLU A 309 33.70 14.49 -73.66
C GLU A 309 33.45 13.33 -72.68
N LEU A 310 34.20 12.23 -72.81
CA LEU A 310 34.07 11.07 -71.91
C LEU A 310 34.50 11.37 -70.46
N GLU A 311 35.51 12.22 -70.25
CA GLU A 311 35.91 12.71 -68.91
C GLU A 311 34.81 13.58 -68.27
N GLN A 312 34.13 14.42 -69.06
CA GLN A 312 33.00 15.24 -68.63
C GLN A 312 31.76 14.39 -68.34
N ASP A 313 31.45 13.41 -69.19
CA ASP A 313 30.37 12.43 -68.98
C ASP A 313 30.63 11.61 -67.70
N LEU A 314 31.86 11.12 -67.47
CA LEU A 314 32.24 10.45 -66.22
C LEU A 314 32.16 11.36 -64.99
N GLY A 315 32.38 12.67 -65.15
CA GLY A 315 32.16 13.66 -64.09
C GLY A 315 30.68 13.78 -63.71
N THR A 316 29.80 13.97 -64.69
CA THR A 316 28.34 14.11 -64.46
C THR A 316 27.69 12.83 -63.97
N LEU A 317 28.11 11.65 -64.46
CA LEU A 317 27.64 10.35 -63.95
C LEU A 317 28.04 10.13 -62.48
N LYS A 318 29.21 10.63 -62.05
CA LYS A 318 29.63 10.56 -60.64
C LYS A 318 28.81 11.47 -59.73
N THR A 319 28.45 12.69 -60.16
CA THR A 319 27.59 13.57 -59.35
C THR A 319 26.18 12.99 -59.25
N GLN A 320 25.60 12.51 -60.37
CA GLN A 320 24.30 11.84 -60.38
C GLN A 320 24.26 10.58 -59.50
N LEU A 321 25.35 9.81 -59.42
CA LEU A 321 25.45 8.66 -58.53
C LEU A 321 25.40 9.10 -57.05
N GLY A 322 26.17 10.12 -56.66
CA GLY A 322 26.16 10.64 -55.29
C GLY A 322 24.83 11.27 -54.89
N GLU A 323 24.19 12.01 -55.80
CA GLU A 323 22.82 12.53 -55.63
C GLU A 323 21.81 11.40 -55.42
N ARG A 324 21.92 10.31 -56.20
CA ARG A 324 21.07 9.12 -56.05
C ARG A 324 21.31 8.38 -54.73
N GLU A 325 22.55 8.26 -54.28
CA GLU A 325 22.89 7.66 -52.98
C GLU A 325 22.35 8.49 -51.82
N GLN A 326 22.42 9.83 -51.91
CA GLN A 326 21.83 10.74 -50.92
C GLN A 326 20.30 10.63 -50.89
N LEU A 327 19.64 10.62 -52.05
CA LEU A 327 18.19 10.44 -52.16
C LEU A 327 17.73 9.06 -51.65
N GLN A 328 18.52 8.01 -51.86
CA GLN A 328 18.25 6.69 -51.31
C GLN A 328 18.31 6.69 -49.78
N ALA A 329 19.35 7.27 -49.19
CA ALA A 329 19.50 7.40 -47.73
C ALA A 329 18.38 8.25 -47.10
N GLU A 330 17.91 9.30 -47.79
CA GLU A 330 16.74 10.07 -47.37
C GLU A 330 15.43 9.26 -47.48
N ASN A 331 15.26 8.47 -48.55
CA ASN A 331 14.11 7.58 -48.71
C ASN A 331 14.03 6.53 -47.59
N ASP A 332 15.15 5.86 -47.28
CA ASP A 332 15.23 4.87 -46.20
C ASP A 332 14.96 5.51 -44.82
N ARG A 333 15.45 6.74 -44.58
CA ARG A 333 15.13 7.52 -43.38
C ARG A 333 13.63 7.83 -43.29
N LEU A 334 13.02 8.32 -44.37
CA LEU A 334 11.59 8.66 -44.42
C LEU A 334 10.72 7.40 -44.25
N LYS A 335 11.15 6.26 -44.80
CA LYS A 335 10.49 4.96 -44.63
C LYS A 335 10.47 4.52 -43.17
N VAL A 336 11.60 4.58 -42.45
CA VAL A 336 11.65 4.26 -41.01
C VAL A 336 10.79 5.22 -40.19
N GLN A 337 10.72 6.51 -40.57
CA GLN A 337 9.79 7.46 -39.93
C GLN A 337 8.31 7.10 -40.19
N LEU A 338 7.96 6.69 -41.40
CA LEU A 338 6.63 6.20 -41.76
C LEU A 338 6.25 4.94 -40.99
N GLU A 339 7.14 3.95 -40.90
CA GLU A 339 6.95 2.72 -40.14
C GLU A 339 6.75 3.01 -38.64
N SER A 340 7.54 3.93 -38.07
CA SER A 340 7.40 4.41 -36.69
C SER A 340 6.05 5.10 -36.43
N LEU A 341 5.64 6.03 -37.31
CA LEU A 341 4.34 6.70 -37.21
C LEU A 341 3.17 5.71 -37.41
N GLN A 342 3.30 4.72 -38.28
CA GLN A 342 2.29 3.69 -38.49
C GLN A 342 2.17 2.78 -37.25
N ALA A 343 3.28 2.44 -36.60
CA ALA A 343 3.29 1.69 -35.34
C ALA A 343 2.64 2.48 -34.20
N ALA A 344 2.96 3.78 -34.08
CA ALA A 344 2.32 4.67 -33.11
C ALA A 344 0.80 4.79 -33.34
N ASN A 345 0.36 4.94 -34.59
CA ASN A 345 -1.07 5.02 -34.94
C ASN A 345 -1.80 3.69 -34.62
N LYS A 346 -1.20 2.53 -34.93
CA LYS A 346 -1.74 1.21 -34.54
C LYS A 346 -1.86 1.04 -33.01
N LEU A 347 -0.89 1.55 -32.25
CA LEU A 347 -0.95 1.53 -30.78
C LEU A 347 -2.08 2.43 -30.26
N GLU A 348 -2.26 3.63 -30.82
CA GLU A 348 -3.32 4.55 -30.42
C GLU A 348 -4.72 4.04 -30.76
N GLN A 349 -4.89 3.45 -31.95
CA GLN A 349 -6.12 2.75 -32.33
C GLN A 349 -6.46 1.62 -31.34
N LYS A 350 -5.45 0.87 -30.87
CA LYS A 350 -5.67 -0.14 -29.83
C LYS A 350 -6.13 0.50 -28.51
N LYS A 351 -5.46 1.55 -28.01
CA LYS A 351 -5.89 2.23 -26.77
C LYS A 351 -7.34 2.70 -26.86
N VAL A 352 -7.72 3.36 -27.95
CA VAL A 352 -9.10 3.86 -28.17
C VAL A 352 -10.11 2.72 -28.18
N GLN A 353 -9.76 1.55 -28.71
CA GLN A 353 -10.60 0.37 -28.67
C GLN A 353 -10.66 -0.27 -27.26
N ASP A 354 -9.53 -0.34 -26.55
CA ASP A 354 -9.47 -0.82 -25.16
C ASP A 354 -10.34 0.08 -24.24
N GLU A 355 -10.18 1.41 -24.32
CA GLU A 355 -11.01 2.42 -23.64
C GLU A 355 -12.49 2.31 -24.00
N ARG A 356 -12.83 2.08 -25.28
CA ARG A 356 -14.20 1.85 -25.73
C ARG A 356 -14.81 0.60 -25.09
N THR A 357 -14.04 -0.47 -24.91
CA THR A 357 -14.53 -1.67 -24.20
C THR A 357 -14.67 -1.44 -22.69
N ALA A 358 -13.77 -0.70 -22.05
CA ALA A 358 -13.89 -0.32 -20.65
C ALA A 358 -15.14 0.57 -20.40
N LEU A 359 -15.41 1.52 -21.30
CA LEU A 359 -16.61 2.36 -21.26
C LEU A 359 -17.90 1.55 -21.45
N ALA A 360 -17.89 0.50 -22.28
CA ALA A 360 -19.02 -0.41 -22.42
C ALA A 360 -19.25 -1.20 -21.12
N GLN A 361 -18.22 -1.84 -20.58
CA GLN A 361 -18.29 -2.58 -19.31
C GLN A 361 -18.79 -1.71 -18.14
N LEU A 362 -18.36 -0.44 -18.08
CA LEU A 362 -18.83 0.51 -17.07
C LEU A 362 -20.32 0.85 -17.23
N LYS A 363 -20.83 0.97 -18.47
CA LYS A 363 -22.26 1.17 -18.74
C LYS A 363 -23.09 -0.06 -18.38
N ASP A 364 -22.59 -1.26 -18.68
CA ASP A 364 -23.26 -2.51 -18.32
C ASP A 364 -23.32 -2.68 -16.79
N ALA A 365 -22.24 -2.33 -16.08
CA ALA A 365 -22.18 -2.35 -14.61
C ALA A 365 -23.12 -1.31 -13.98
N TYR A 366 -23.16 -0.09 -14.52
CA TYR A 366 -24.10 0.95 -14.06
C TYR A 366 -25.57 0.54 -14.30
N THR A 367 -25.87 -0.07 -15.45
CA THR A 367 -27.22 -0.55 -15.79
C THR A 367 -27.67 -1.62 -14.78
N LYS A 368 -26.82 -2.62 -14.51
CA LYS A 368 -27.10 -3.66 -13.50
C LYS A 368 -27.32 -3.09 -12.11
N LEU A 369 -26.47 -2.16 -11.67
CA LEU A 369 -26.62 -1.51 -10.36
C LEU A 369 -27.95 -0.72 -10.25
N PHE A 370 -28.44 -0.17 -11.36
CA PHE A 370 -29.74 0.50 -11.41
C PHE A 370 -30.92 -0.51 -11.37
N GLU A 371 -30.78 -1.65 -12.05
CA GLU A 371 -31.71 -2.78 -11.99
C GLU A 371 -31.78 -3.36 -10.56
N ASP A 372 -30.63 -3.70 -9.96
CA ASP A 372 -30.49 -4.17 -8.57
C ASP A 372 -31.15 -3.21 -7.56
N TYR A 373 -30.97 -1.89 -7.76
CA TYR A 373 -31.54 -0.86 -6.90
C TYR A 373 -33.07 -0.78 -7.02
N ASP A 374 -33.62 -0.88 -8.23
CA ASP A 374 -35.08 -0.88 -8.46
C ASP A 374 -35.72 -2.20 -7.97
N GLU A 375 -35.02 -3.33 -8.07
CA GLU A 375 -35.44 -4.58 -7.43
C GLU A 375 -35.44 -4.47 -5.89
N LEU A 376 -34.38 -3.95 -5.28
CA LEU A 376 -34.30 -3.71 -3.84
C LEU A 376 -35.37 -2.71 -3.36
N GLN A 377 -35.70 -1.69 -4.16
CA GLN A 377 -36.81 -0.77 -3.89
C GLN A 377 -38.17 -1.46 -3.97
N LYS A 378 -38.39 -2.35 -4.94
CA LYS A 378 -39.62 -3.17 -5.01
C LYS A 378 -39.70 -4.15 -3.84
N GLU A 379 -38.59 -4.75 -3.43
CA GLU A 379 -38.55 -5.67 -2.30
C GLU A 379 -38.81 -4.94 -0.98
N ASN A 380 -38.17 -3.80 -0.73
CA ASN A 380 -38.43 -2.98 0.45
C ASN A 380 -39.90 -2.51 0.52
N LYS A 381 -40.52 -2.13 -0.61
CA LYS A 381 -41.94 -1.78 -0.65
C LYS A 381 -42.86 -2.98 -0.35
N LYS A 382 -42.50 -4.19 -0.79
CA LYS A 382 -43.20 -5.43 -0.40
C LYS A 382 -43.04 -5.71 1.10
N ARG A 383 -41.81 -5.61 1.62
CA ARG A 383 -41.48 -5.82 3.05
C ARG A 383 -42.15 -4.80 3.98
N GLN A 384 -42.28 -3.54 3.55
CA GLN A 384 -43.05 -2.51 4.28
C GLN A 384 -44.54 -2.86 4.41
N GLY A 385 -45.09 -3.71 3.53
CA GLY A 385 -46.44 -4.26 3.65
C GLY A 385 -46.50 -5.67 4.27
N SER A 386 -45.37 -6.23 4.71
CA SER A 386 -45.30 -7.63 5.19
C SER A 386 -44.62 -7.84 6.54
N VAL A 387 -44.02 -6.82 7.16
CA VAL A 387 -43.82 -6.81 8.62
C VAL A 387 -45.19 -6.56 9.21
N SER A 388 -45.77 -7.52 9.95
CA SER A 388 -47.07 -7.25 10.57
C SER A 388 -46.90 -6.16 11.63
N GLN A 389 -47.88 -5.27 11.72
CA GLN A 389 -47.98 -4.31 12.82
C GLN A 389 -48.05 -5.04 14.18
N GLU A 390 -48.47 -6.31 14.19
CA GLU A 390 -48.45 -7.21 15.34
C GLU A 390 -47.03 -7.66 15.71
N GLU A 391 -46.17 -8.02 14.74
CA GLU A 391 -44.77 -8.38 14.99
C GLU A 391 -43.97 -7.19 15.54
N TYR A 392 -44.22 -5.99 14.99
CA TYR A 392 -43.63 -4.75 15.50
C TYR A 392 -44.12 -4.44 16.93
N SER A 393 -45.41 -4.62 17.20
CA SER A 393 -46.01 -4.43 18.52
C SER A 393 -45.49 -5.45 19.55
N GLU A 394 -45.33 -6.72 19.17
CA GLU A 394 -44.75 -7.76 20.01
C GLU A 394 -43.29 -7.44 20.34
N LEU A 395 -42.49 -7.06 19.34
CA LEU A 395 -41.09 -6.70 19.54
C LEU A 395 -40.95 -5.47 20.45
N GLN A 396 -41.77 -4.45 20.27
CA GLN A 396 -41.78 -3.26 21.12
C GLN A 396 -42.24 -3.58 22.55
N SER A 397 -43.25 -4.45 22.72
CA SER A 397 -43.69 -4.94 24.03
C SER A 397 -42.60 -5.74 24.74
N ARG A 398 -41.84 -6.56 23.98
CA ARG A 398 -40.73 -7.37 24.47
C ARG A 398 -39.51 -6.51 24.88
N ILE A 399 -39.27 -5.40 24.19
CA ILE A 399 -38.27 -4.40 24.58
C ILE A 399 -38.67 -3.74 25.91
N ALA A 400 -39.89 -3.22 26.02
CA ALA A 400 -40.38 -2.58 27.26
C ALA A 400 -40.35 -3.54 28.47
N ALA A 401 -40.70 -4.81 28.27
CA ALA A 401 -40.59 -5.84 29.32
C ALA A 401 -39.14 -6.13 29.73
N ALA A 402 -38.19 -6.09 28.79
CA ALA A 402 -36.77 -6.24 29.08
C ALA A 402 -36.18 -5.02 29.80
N GLU A 403 -36.60 -3.81 29.43
CA GLU A 403 -36.21 -2.55 30.09
C GLU A 403 -36.70 -2.51 31.54
N GLN A 404 -37.96 -2.87 31.81
CA GLN A 404 -38.47 -2.99 33.18
C GLN A 404 -37.69 -4.05 33.98
N ALA A 405 -37.45 -5.23 33.40
CA ALA A 405 -36.70 -6.30 34.06
C ALA A 405 -35.21 -5.96 34.29
N LEU A 406 -34.66 -4.94 33.63
CA LEU A 406 -33.35 -4.36 33.92
C LEU A 406 -33.45 -3.32 35.05
N ALA A 407 -34.48 -2.46 35.05
CA ALA A 407 -34.74 -1.51 36.14
C ALA A 407 -34.96 -2.21 37.49
N ASP A 408 -35.78 -3.27 37.53
CA ASP A 408 -36.03 -4.08 38.73
C ASP A 408 -34.75 -4.71 39.29
N LYS A 409 -33.86 -5.19 38.40
CA LYS A 409 -32.55 -5.73 38.77
C LYS A 409 -31.61 -4.64 39.29
N GLN A 410 -31.63 -3.46 38.68
CA GLN A 410 -30.81 -2.32 39.12
C GLN A 410 -31.25 -1.87 40.52
N GLN A 411 -32.56 -1.72 40.76
CA GLN A 411 -33.10 -1.41 42.08
C GLN A 411 -32.68 -2.47 43.12
N LYS A 412 -32.73 -3.76 42.78
CA LYS A 412 -32.28 -4.83 43.68
C LYS A 412 -30.77 -4.78 43.95
N ILE A 413 -29.95 -4.47 42.95
CA ILE A 413 -28.51 -4.27 43.12
C ILE A 413 -28.23 -3.11 44.09
N ASP A 414 -28.97 -2.01 43.99
CA ASP A 414 -28.74 -0.83 44.83
C ASP A 414 -29.24 -1.03 46.27
N LEU A 415 -30.34 -1.78 46.47
CA LEU A 415 -30.74 -2.27 47.80
C LEU A 415 -29.65 -3.16 48.42
N MET A 416 -29.12 -4.14 47.68
CA MET A 416 -28.06 -5.02 48.17
C MET A 416 -26.75 -4.26 48.47
N LYS A 417 -26.43 -3.17 47.76
CA LYS A 417 -25.31 -2.28 48.11
C LYS A 417 -25.54 -1.56 49.44
N GLN A 418 -26.77 -1.10 49.69
CA GLN A 418 -27.11 -0.47 50.97
C GLN A 418 -27.00 -1.47 52.11
N GLU A 419 -27.57 -2.67 51.96
CA GLU A 419 -27.47 -3.76 52.95
C GLU A 419 -26.01 -4.11 53.26
N LEU A 420 -25.15 -4.23 52.24
CA LEU A 420 -23.71 -4.47 52.43
C LEU A 420 -23.03 -3.33 53.20
N TYR A 421 -23.28 -2.07 52.84
CA TYR A 421 -22.69 -0.91 53.50
C TYR A 421 -23.16 -0.74 54.97
N GLU A 422 -24.39 -1.18 55.29
CA GLU A 422 -24.87 -1.26 56.66
C GLU A 422 -24.18 -2.40 57.43
N LYS A 423 -23.93 -3.55 56.80
CA LYS A 423 -23.20 -4.69 57.41
C LYS A 423 -21.71 -4.42 57.59
N ASP A 424 -21.06 -3.68 56.69
CA ASP A 424 -19.67 -3.27 56.85
C ASP A 424 -19.49 -2.42 58.13
N LYS A 425 -20.43 -1.50 58.43
CA LYS A 425 -20.44 -0.74 59.69
C LYS A 425 -20.65 -1.60 60.92
N GLU A 426 -21.51 -2.63 60.85
CA GLU A 426 -21.64 -3.60 61.94
C GLU A 426 -20.32 -4.35 62.18
N LEU A 427 -19.62 -4.77 61.11
CA LEU A 427 -18.31 -5.42 61.19
C LEU A 427 -17.22 -4.51 61.78
N GLU A 428 -17.22 -3.21 61.48
CA GLU A 428 -16.33 -2.23 62.14
C GLU A 428 -16.52 -2.26 63.67
N THR A 429 -17.76 -2.29 64.18
CA THR A 429 -18.00 -2.36 65.64
C THR A 429 -17.47 -3.65 66.27
N ILE A 430 -17.55 -4.79 65.56
CA ILE A 430 -17.02 -6.07 66.05
C ILE A 430 -15.51 -6.02 66.21
N SER A 431 -14.79 -5.29 65.34
CA SER A 431 -13.34 -5.07 65.49
C SER A 431 -13.00 -4.30 66.77
N VAL A 432 -13.81 -3.29 67.13
CA VAL A 432 -13.65 -2.50 68.36
C VAL A 432 -13.94 -3.35 69.60
N PHE A 433 -15.02 -4.13 69.61
CA PHE A 433 -15.33 -5.03 70.72
C PHE A 433 -14.27 -6.12 70.91
N LYS A 434 -13.67 -6.63 69.83
CA LYS A 434 -12.54 -7.58 69.90
C LYS A 434 -11.31 -6.93 70.54
N ALA A 435 -10.93 -5.72 70.11
CA ALA A 435 -9.82 -4.97 70.71
C ALA A 435 -10.08 -4.65 72.20
N GLN A 436 -11.32 -4.28 72.57
CA GLN A 436 -11.72 -4.05 73.95
C GLN A 436 -11.58 -5.32 74.82
N ALA A 437 -11.98 -6.49 74.30
CA ALA A 437 -11.83 -7.76 74.98
C ALA A 437 -10.34 -8.17 75.13
N GLU A 438 -9.52 -7.91 74.11
CA GLU A 438 -8.07 -8.13 74.17
C GLU A 438 -7.41 -7.25 75.24
N VAL A 439 -7.72 -5.94 75.28
CA VAL A 439 -7.24 -5.01 76.32
C VAL A 439 -7.66 -5.47 77.72
N TYR A 440 -8.96 -5.73 77.97
CA TYR A 440 -9.42 -6.19 79.29
C TYR A 440 -8.81 -7.53 79.71
N SER A 441 -8.50 -8.42 78.76
CA SER A 441 -7.78 -9.66 79.07
C SER A 441 -6.33 -9.38 79.49
N SER A 442 -5.65 -8.45 78.80
CA SER A 442 -4.28 -8.04 79.12
C SER A 442 -4.22 -7.34 80.49
N ASP A 443 -5.14 -6.41 80.76
CA ASP A 443 -5.25 -5.72 82.05
C ASP A 443 -5.51 -6.71 83.20
N PHE A 444 -6.39 -7.69 82.99
CA PHE A 444 -6.67 -8.74 83.97
C PHE A 444 -5.44 -9.61 84.27
N TYR A 445 -4.66 -10.01 83.26
CA TYR A 445 -3.42 -10.75 83.48
C TYR A 445 -2.33 -9.88 84.13
N ALA A 446 -2.25 -8.59 83.81
CA ALA A 446 -1.31 -7.66 84.42
C ALA A 446 -1.62 -7.41 85.91
N GLU A 447 -2.87 -7.10 86.25
CA GLU A 447 -3.35 -6.96 87.64
C GLU A 447 -3.15 -8.27 88.41
N ARG A 448 -3.45 -9.42 87.80
CA ARG A 448 -3.18 -10.72 88.42
C ARG A 448 -1.70 -10.91 88.74
N ALA A 449 -0.81 -10.66 87.79
CA ALA A 449 0.64 -10.82 87.98
C ALA A 449 1.21 -9.81 88.99
N ALA A 450 0.67 -8.59 89.05
CA ALA A 450 1.00 -7.61 90.08
C ALA A 450 0.54 -8.08 91.47
N ARG A 451 -0.68 -8.59 91.58
CA ARG A 451 -1.26 -9.13 92.82
C ARG A 451 -0.54 -10.37 93.33
N GLU A 452 -0.11 -11.25 92.43
CA GLU A 452 0.71 -12.43 92.76
C GLU A 452 2.08 -12.01 93.30
N LYS A 453 2.79 -11.05 92.67
CA LYS A 453 4.03 -10.46 93.20
C LYS A 453 3.86 -9.79 94.57
N ILE A 454 2.78 -9.01 94.76
CA ILE A 454 2.46 -8.41 96.07
C ILE A 454 2.24 -9.49 97.12
N HIS A 455 1.65 -10.63 96.75
CA HIS A 455 1.49 -11.76 97.66
C HIS A 455 2.83 -12.45 97.97
N GLU A 456 3.71 -12.64 96.99
CA GLU A 456 5.07 -13.17 97.19
C GLU A 456 5.89 -12.27 98.13
N GLU A 457 5.88 -10.95 97.91
CA GLU A 457 6.54 -9.99 98.78
C GLU A 457 5.96 -9.96 100.20
N LYS A 458 4.64 -10.07 100.34
CA LYS A 458 3.95 -10.18 101.64
C LYS A 458 4.40 -11.42 102.41
N GLU A 459 4.45 -12.61 101.79
CA GLU A 459 4.92 -13.83 102.46
C GLU A 459 6.43 -13.78 102.77
N ARG A 460 7.24 -13.17 101.88
CA ARG A 460 8.66 -12.88 102.13
C ARG A 460 8.86 -11.95 103.33
N LEU A 461 8.00 -10.96 103.53
CA LEU A 461 8.03 -10.06 104.69
C LEU A 461 7.49 -10.73 105.95
N ALA A 462 6.43 -11.53 105.85
CA ALA A 462 5.88 -12.29 106.98
C ALA A 462 6.89 -13.28 107.57
N THR A 463 7.61 -14.02 106.71
CA THR A 463 8.67 -14.95 107.13
C THR A 463 9.88 -14.25 107.78
N GLN A 464 10.29 -13.08 107.28
CA GLN A 464 11.29 -12.23 107.96
C GLN A 464 10.79 -11.72 109.32
N LEU A 465 9.53 -11.29 109.41
CA LEU A 465 8.92 -10.80 110.65
C LEU A 465 8.79 -11.93 111.70
N GLU A 466 8.49 -13.15 111.27
CA GLU A 466 8.58 -14.33 112.13
C GLU A 466 9.99 -14.64 112.62
N PHE A 467 11.00 -14.55 111.73
CA PHE A 467 12.40 -14.73 112.11
C PHE A 467 12.82 -13.71 113.19
N PHE A 468 12.53 -12.43 112.97
CA PHE A 468 12.80 -11.39 113.97
C PHE A 468 11.99 -11.57 115.26
N LYS A 469 10.74 -12.06 115.21
CA LYS A 469 9.98 -12.43 116.42
C LYS A 469 10.67 -13.56 117.19
N LYS A 470 11.07 -14.63 116.52
CA LYS A 470 11.79 -15.77 117.12
C LYS A 470 13.11 -15.33 117.74
N GLN A 471 13.86 -14.45 117.06
CA GLN A 471 15.10 -13.86 117.59
C GLN A 471 14.85 -12.95 118.80
N ASN A 472 13.81 -12.11 118.80
CA ASN A 472 13.46 -11.28 119.97
C ASN A 472 13.01 -12.12 121.17
N ILE A 473 12.23 -13.19 120.94
CA ILE A 473 11.84 -14.13 122.00
C ILE A 473 13.10 -14.81 122.57
N GLN A 474 14.01 -15.30 121.72
CA GLN A 474 15.28 -15.88 122.18
C GLN A 474 16.11 -14.89 123.01
N LEU A 475 16.27 -13.63 122.56
CA LEU A 475 17.01 -12.61 123.31
C LEU A 475 16.33 -12.23 124.62
N GLN A 476 14.99 -12.26 124.67
CA GLN A 476 14.23 -12.08 125.91
C GLN A 476 14.41 -13.28 126.86
N ASP A 477 14.33 -14.51 126.35
CA ASP A 477 14.57 -15.74 127.12
C ASP A 477 16.01 -15.78 127.66
N GLU A 478 17.01 -15.36 126.88
CA GLU A 478 18.40 -15.21 127.31
C GLU A 478 18.53 -14.17 128.44
N MET A 479 17.97 -12.97 128.25
CA MET A 479 17.93 -11.91 129.28
C MET A 479 17.22 -12.37 130.56
N GLU A 480 16.06 -13.01 130.43
CA GLU A 480 15.31 -13.57 131.56
C GLU A 480 16.05 -14.73 132.22
N SER A 481 16.77 -15.56 131.47
CA SER A 481 17.59 -16.63 132.05
C SER A 481 18.73 -16.07 132.89
N MET A 482 19.40 -15.00 132.43
CA MET A 482 20.44 -14.29 133.18
C MET A 482 19.85 -13.63 134.44
N GLY A 483 18.67 -13.02 134.33
CA GLY A 483 17.92 -12.48 135.48
C GLY A 483 17.52 -13.55 136.49
N ARG A 484 17.00 -14.70 136.03
CA ARG A 484 16.61 -15.85 136.87
C ARG A 484 17.83 -16.52 137.53
N GLN A 485 18.97 -16.61 136.85
CA GLN A 485 20.23 -17.11 137.43
C GLN A 485 20.70 -16.19 138.57
N SER A 486 20.77 -14.89 138.32
CA SER A 486 21.10 -13.86 139.33
C SER A 486 20.16 -13.92 140.55
N MET A 487 18.84 -13.95 140.32
CA MET A 487 17.85 -14.05 141.41
C MET A 487 17.93 -15.38 142.17
N SER A 488 18.25 -16.50 141.50
CA SER A 488 18.46 -17.80 142.15
C SER A 488 19.72 -17.84 143.02
N GLU A 489 20.75 -17.05 142.67
CA GLU A 489 21.95 -16.87 143.48
C GLU A 489 21.70 -16.01 144.73
N MET A 490 20.76 -15.06 144.67
CA MET A 490 20.25 -14.36 145.86
C MET A 490 19.35 -15.26 146.72
N GLN A 491 18.37 -15.94 146.13
CA GLN A 491 17.34 -16.69 146.87
C GLN A 491 17.87 -17.93 147.61
N ARG A 492 18.99 -18.52 147.18
CA ARG A 492 19.66 -19.64 147.88
C ARG A 492 20.14 -19.34 149.31
N ARG A 493 19.84 -18.16 149.86
CA ARG A 493 20.34 -17.67 151.16
C ARG A 493 19.32 -17.79 152.34
N HIS A 494 17.98 -17.82 152.16
CA HIS A 494 16.99 -17.77 153.30
C HIS A 494 15.55 -18.33 153.05
N VAL A 495 14.98 -19.26 153.88
CA VAL A 495 13.52 -19.68 153.92
C VAL A 495 13.06 -20.32 155.27
N PRO A 496 11.95 -19.87 155.93
CA PRO A 496 10.77 -20.72 156.37
C PRO A 496 9.40 -19.94 156.59
N ARG A 497 8.26 -20.44 157.15
CA ARG A 497 7.38 -21.64 156.87
C ARG A 497 6.06 -21.71 157.75
N GLY A 498 4.84 -21.49 157.20
CA GLY A 498 3.49 -22.00 157.69
C GLY A 498 2.68 -21.18 158.75
N ALA A 499 1.41 -21.49 159.16
CA ALA A 499 0.31 -22.33 158.60
C ALA A 499 -1.07 -22.31 159.40
N ASN A 500 -2.23 -22.31 158.69
CA ASN A 500 -3.61 -22.79 159.03
C ASN A 500 -4.57 -22.02 160.04
N PRO A 501 -5.92 -22.25 160.10
CA PRO A 501 -6.91 -21.26 159.59
C PRO A 501 -8.19 -20.95 160.44
N GLY A 502 -8.95 -19.90 160.08
CA GLY A 502 -10.35 -19.68 160.53
C GLY A 502 -10.97 -18.29 160.21
N ASP A 503 -12.05 -18.28 159.42
CA ASP A 503 -13.01 -17.20 159.07
C ASP A 503 -12.56 -15.82 158.51
N PRO A 504 -13.40 -15.10 157.72
CA PRO A 504 -12.91 -14.11 156.74
C PRO A 504 -13.47 -12.67 156.86
N PRO A 505 -12.58 -11.66 156.87
CA PRO A 505 -12.85 -10.31 156.35
C PRO A 505 -11.71 -9.85 155.40
N PRO A 506 -11.55 -8.55 155.05
CA PRO A 506 -12.21 -7.97 153.88
C PRO A 506 -11.23 -7.38 152.83
N HIS A 507 -11.78 -7.00 151.66
CA HIS A 507 -11.26 -5.99 150.71
C HIS A 507 -9.73 -5.82 150.52
N HIS A 508 -9.16 -6.32 149.42
CA HIS A 508 -8.69 -5.48 148.27
C HIS A 508 -7.91 -6.28 147.20
N HIS A 509 -8.12 -5.93 145.92
CA HIS A 509 -7.17 -5.91 144.79
C HIS A 509 -6.26 -7.15 144.53
N LEU A 510 -6.21 -7.77 143.33
CA LEU A 510 -6.09 -7.14 142.01
C LEU A 510 -6.41 -8.12 140.85
N GLN A 511 -6.70 -7.55 139.67
CA GLN A 511 -6.34 -8.03 138.33
C GLN A 511 -6.75 -9.46 137.88
N GLY A 512 -7.81 -9.53 137.06
CA GLY A 512 -8.23 -10.75 136.36
C GLY A 512 -9.35 -10.59 135.31
N GLY A 513 -9.60 -9.37 134.83
CA GLY A 513 -10.75 -9.04 133.96
C GLY A 513 -10.35 -8.83 132.49
N ARG A 514 -10.70 -9.79 131.62
CA ARG A 514 -10.44 -9.76 130.17
C ARG A 514 -11.62 -9.12 129.43
N VAL A 515 -11.56 -7.81 129.20
CA VAL A 515 -12.50 -7.05 128.34
C VAL A 515 -11.63 -6.15 127.45
N ASP A 516 -11.25 -6.64 126.27
CA ASP A 516 -11.96 -6.47 124.99
C ASP A 516 -11.58 -5.14 124.31
N TRP A 517 -10.96 -5.26 123.13
CA TRP A 517 -10.28 -4.16 122.42
C TRP A 517 -11.15 -3.50 121.35
N GLN A 518 -12.48 -3.67 121.43
CA GLN A 518 -13.44 -3.05 120.51
C GLN A 518 -13.80 -1.60 120.88
N GLN A 519 -12.80 -0.76 121.18
CA GLN A 519 -12.95 0.67 120.96
C GLN A 519 -12.79 0.97 119.47
N HIS A 520 -13.89 0.79 118.74
CA HIS A 520 -14.08 1.51 117.49
C HIS A 520 -13.83 3.00 117.73
N VAL A 521 -12.90 3.60 116.98
CA VAL A 521 -12.80 5.06 116.88
C VAL A 521 -14.03 5.50 116.10
N ASN A 522 -15.10 5.82 116.83
CA ASN A 522 -16.41 6.10 116.27
C ASN A 522 -16.41 7.54 115.73
N ILE A 523 -15.81 7.73 114.55
CA ILE A 523 -15.91 8.96 113.77
C ILE A 523 -17.41 9.21 113.53
N PRO A 524 -17.97 10.38 113.88
CA PRO A 524 -19.36 10.68 113.58
C PRO A 524 -19.61 10.57 112.08
N GLU A 525 -20.68 9.87 111.67
CA GLU A 525 -20.93 9.50 110.26
C GLU A 525 -21.02 10.69 109.30
N HIS A 526 -21.23 11.91 109.83
CA HIS A 526 -21.32 13.17 109.09
C HIS A 526 -20.26 14.21 109.51
N ALA A 527 -19.04 13.78 109.87
CA ALA A 527 -17.92 14.67 110.21
C ALA A 527 -17.01 15.00 109.02
N CYS A 528 -16.67 16.28 108.82
CA CYS A 528 -15.72 16.69 107.78
C CYS A 528 -14.26 16.43 108.19
N PRO A 529 -13.46 15.68 107.39
CA PRO A 529 -12.13 15.24 107.81
C PRO A 529 -11.04 16.33 107.82
N LYS A 530 -11.30 17.54 107.27
CA LYS A 530 -10.33 18.66 107.28
C LYS A 530 -10.47 19.55 108.53
N CYS A 531 -11.70 19.80 108.99
CA CYS A 531 -11.99 20.74 110.08
C CYS A 531 -12.57 20.07 111.35
N GLY A 532 -13.07 18.84 111.27
CA GLY A 532 -13.71 18.13 112.37
C GLY A 532 -15.15 18.58 112.70
N GLU A 533 -15.77 19.44 111.87
CA GLU A 533 -17.15 19.86 112.04
C GLU A 533 -18.12 18.70 111.78
N VAL A 534 -19.10 18.51 112.68
CA VAL A 534 -20.09 17.44 112.62
C VAL A 534 -21.42 18.03 112.15
N LEU A 535 -21.90 17.54 111.01
CA LEU A 535 -23.06 18.07 110.29
C LEU A 535 -24.29 17.14 110.49
N PRO A 536 -25.52 17.62 110.26
CA PRO A 536 -26.73 16.85 110.58
C PRO A 536 -26.96 15.67 109.62
N ASP A 537 -26.52 15.78 108.37
CA ASP A 537 -26.74 14.80 107.31
C ASP A 537 -25.62 14.79 106.25
N LEU A 538 -25.69 13.80 105.36
CA LEU A 538 -24.71 13.55 104.30
C LEU A 538 -24.72 14.63 103.20
N ASP A 539 -25.88 15.21 102.89
CA ASP A 539 -26.01 16.23 101.84
C ASP A 539 -25.34 17.54 102.29
N THR A 540 -25.56 17.94 103.55
CA THR A 540 -24.85 19.08 104.17
C THR A 540 -23.35 18.81 104.22
N LEU A 541 -22.92 17.57 104.48
CA LEU A 541 -21.51 17.19 104.45
C LEU A 541 -20.91 17.27 103.03
N GLN A 542 -21.62 16.82 101.99
CA GLN A 542 -21.12 16.92 100.61
C GLN A 542 -20.94 18.37 100.15
N ILE A 543 -21.88 19.26 100.49
CA ILE A 543 -21.77 20.70 100.21
C ILE A 543 -20.56 21.28 100.97
N HIS A 544 -20.48 21.03 102.29
CA HIS A 544 -19.38 21.52 103.11
C HIS A 544 -18.02 21.02 102.61
N ILE A 545 -17.88 19.74 102.22
CA ILE A 545 -16.61 19.19 101.70
C ILE A 545 -16.17 19.92 100.43
N MET A 546 -17.11 20.36 99.58
CA MET A 546 -16.79 21.10 98.35
C MET A 546 -16.15 22.46 98.65
N ASP A 547 -16.73 23.24 99.57
CA ASP A 547 -16.19 24.54 99.99
C ASP A 547 -14.93 24.38 100.87
N CYS A 548 -14.90 23.34 101.70
CA CYS A 548 -13.85 23.12 102.69
C CYS A 548 -12.59 22.48 102.09
N ILE A 549 -12.62 21.83 100.92
CA ILE A 549 -11.39 21.27 100.31
C ILE A 549 -10.42 22.36 99.80
N ILE A 550 -10.93 23.55 99.44
CA ILE A 550 -10.15 24.73 99.02
C ILE A 550 -9.24 25.26 100.15
#